data_AF-A0A7J7KXS4-F1
#
_entry.id   AF-A0A7J7KXS4-F1
#
_cell.length_a   1.000
_cell.length_b   1.000
_cell.length_c   1.000
_cell.angle_alpha   90.00
_cell.angle_beta   90.00
_cell.angle_gamma   90.00
#
_symmetry.space_group_name_H-M   'P 1'
#
loop_
_entity.id
_entity.type
_entity.pdbx_description
1 polymer ?
#
loop_
_entity_poly.entity_id
_entity_poly.type
_entity_poly.pdbx_seq_one_letter_code
_entity_poly.pdbx_strand_id
1 'polypeptide(L)' 'MWSTTTCDNQMEALIVAYEGEGMEVNENCILGYLKIMGIPSAPKGIPEISVCMDLDASNVLRVFAEDVSP' A
#
# COMPACT_ATOMS: atom_id res chain seq x y z
N MET A 1 0.71 -4.09 7.93
CA MET A 1 -0.75 -3.99 7.69
C MET A 1 -1.08 -4.85 6.48
N TRP A 2 -2.25 -5.48 6.43
CA TRP A 2 -2.70 -6.22 5.25
C TRP A 2 -3.71 -5.37 4.47
N SER A 3 -3.67 -5.47 3.14
CA SER A 3 -4.57 -4.81 2.20
C SER A 3 -4.97 -5.79 1.10
N THR A 4 -5.98 -5.44 0.29
CA THR A 4 -6.49 -6.28 -0.80
C THR A 4 -6.99 -5.43 -1.97
N THR A 5 -7.17 -6.03 -3.13
CA THR A 5 -7.76 -5.38 -4.31
C THR A 5 -9.23 -5.00 -4.11
N THR A 6 -9.66 -3.93 -4.79
CA THR A 6 -11.03 -3.39 -4.71
C THR A 6 -11.84 -3.67 -5.98
N CYS A 7 -11.16 -4.08 -7.06
CA CYS A 7 -11.76 -4.45 -8.34
C CYS A 7 -11.39 -5.88 -8.73
N ASP A 8 -12.31 -6.57 -9.42
CA ASP A 8 -12.04 -7.90 -9.95
C ASP A 8 -10.93 -7.84 -11.00
N ASN A 9 -10.01 -8.81 -10.97
CA ASN A 9 -8.89 -8.91 -11.89
C ASN A 9 -7.95 -7.68 -11.89
N GLN A 10 -7.90 -6.95 -10.77
CA GLN A 10 -6.97 -5.85 -10.57
C GLN A 10 -5.52 -6.39 -10.46
N MET A 11 -4.68 -6.08 -11.44
CA MET A 11 -3.29 -6.57 -11.54
C MET A 11 -2.23 -5.59 -11.02
N GLU A 12 -2.67 -4.42 -10.55
CA GLU A 12 -1.80 -3.38 -10.01
C GLU A 12 -2.46 -2.68 -8.83
N ALA A 13 -1.65 -2.20 -7.89
CA ALA A 13 -2.12 -1.35 -6.81
C ALA A 13 -1.13 -0.22 -6.54
N LEU A 14 -1.68 0.94 -6.17
CA LEU A 14 -0.93 2.11 -5.76
C LEU A 14 -1.02 2.24 -4.24
N ILE A 15 0.11 2.17 -3.56
CA ILE A 15 0.22 2.42 -2.13
C ILE A 15 0.77 3.83 -1.96
N VAL A 16 0.04 4.66 -1.21
CA VAL A 16 0.42 6.05 -0.94
C VAL A 16 0.59 6.22 0.57
N ALA A 17 1.73 6.79 0.97
CA ALA A 17 2.04 7.08 2.36
C ALA A 17 1.78 8.56 2.65
N TYR A 18 1.08 8.82 3.75
CA TYR A 18 0.76 10.16 4.24
C TYR A 18 1.24 10.34 5.68
N GLU A 19 1.55 11.57 6.06
CA GLU A 19 1.87 11.99 7.43
C GLU A 19 0.96 13.14 7.85
N GLY A 20 0.35 13.01 9.04
CA GLY A 20 -0.46 14.04 9.67
C GLY A 20 -1.54 13.46 10.59
N GLU A 21 -2.33 14.35 11.19
CA GLU A 21 -3.43 14.01 12.12
C GLU A 21 -4.83 14.26 11.52
N GLY A 22 -4.88 14.70 10.26
CA GLY A 22 -6.14 14.98 9.56
C GLY A 22 -6.95 13.70 9.32
N MET A 23 -8.27 13.82 9.39
CA MET A 23 -9.17 12.68 9.21
C MET A 23 -9.26 12.28 7.73
N GLU A 24 -9.17 13.27 6.83
CA GLU A 24 -9.23 13.09 5.39
C GLU A 24 -7.83 13.13 4.76
N VAL A 25 -7.64 12.41 3.65
CA VAL A 25 -6.33 12.31 2.98
C VAL A 25 -5.78 13.64 2.47
N ASN A 26 -6.65 14.61 2.19
CA ASN A 26 -6.29 15.95 1.71
C ASN A 26 -5.85 16.91 2.83
N GLU A 27 -6.05 16.55 4.09
CA GLU A 27 -5.59 17.30 5.27
C GLU A 27 -4.16 16.92 5.69
N ASN A 28 -3.58 15.89 5.05
CA ASN A 28 -2.31 15.29 5.41
C ASN A 28 -1.23 15.52 4.34
N CYS A 29 0.04 15.43 4.73
CA CYS A 29 1.19 15.57 3.83
C CYS A 29 1.48 14.24 3.12
N ILE A 30 1.63 14.26 1.79
CA ILE A 30 2.08 13.07 1.04
C ILE A 30 3.60 12.88 1.25
N LEU A 31 3.99 11.70 1.74
CA LEU A 31 5.39 11.32 1.88
C LEU A 31 5.94 10.65 0.62
N GLY A 32 5.08 9.95 -0.11
CA GLY A 32 5.44 9.27 -1.34
C GLY A 32 4.44 8.18 -1.72
N TYR A 33 4.75 7.48 -2.80
CA TYR A 33 3.95 6.36 -3.28
C TYR A 33 4.83 5.30 -3.92
N LEU A 34 4.34 4.08 -3.94
CA LEU A 34 4.90 2.98 -4.69
C LEU A 34 3.79 2.23 -5.41
N LYS A 35 4.11 1.71 -6.59
CA LYS A 35 3.19 0.91 -7.39
C LYS A 35 3.66 -0.53 -7.38
N ILE A 36 2.78 -1.43 -6.98
CA ILE A 36 2.96 -2.87 -7.16
C ILE A 36 2.24 -3.31 -8.44
N MET A 37 2.94 -4.13 -9.21
CA MET A 37 2.51 -4.64 -10.51
C MET A 37 2.57 -6.17 -10.46
N GLY A 38 1.76 -6.84 -11.30
CA GLY A 38 1.80 -8.29 -11.42
C GLY A 38 1.02 -9.02 -10.34
N ILE A 39 0.07 -8.34 -9.68
CA ILE A 39 -0.89 -9.01 -8.78
C ILE A 39 -1.67 -10.03 -9.62
N PRO A 40 -1.76 -11.31 -9.19
CA PRO A 40 -2.51 -12.32 -9.91
C PRO A 40 -3.97 -11.92 -10.14
N SER A 41 -4.50 -12.24 -11.32
CA SER A 41 -5.90 -12.01 -11.64
C SER A 41 -6.80 -12.87 -10.74
N ALA A 42 -7.56 -12.23 -9.86
CA ALA A 42 -8.50 -12.89 -8.96
C ALA A 42 -9.71 -11.98 -8.67
N PRO A 43 -10.81 -12.53 -8.13
CA PRO A 43 -11.90 -11.71 -7.62
C PRO A 43 -11.40 -10.68 -6.60
N LYS A 44 -12.06 -9.52 -6.52
CA LYS A 44 -11.73 -8.50 -5.52
C LYS A 44 -11.79 -9.09 -4.10
N GLY A 45 -10.92 -8.59 -3.21
CA GLY A 45 -10.88 -9.09 -1.84
C GLY A 45 -10.10 -10.41 -1.65
N ILE A 46 -9.61 -11.04 -2.72
CA ILE A 46 -8.85 -12.30 -2.65
C ILE A 46 -7.34 -12.10 -2.63
N PRO A 47 -6.72 -11.26 -3.49
CA PRO A 47 -5.28 -11.01 -3.40
C PRO A 47 -4.89 -10.40 -2.05
N GLU A 48 -3.85 -10.93 -1.43
CA GLU A 48 -3.36 -10.44 -0.14
C GLU A 48 -2.10 -9.59 -0.36
N ILE A 49 -2.17 -8.31 0.00
CA ILE A 49 -1.05 -7.37 -0.11
C ILE A 49 -0.53 -7.06 1.29
N SER A 50 0.72 -7.45 1.56
CA SER A 50 1.42 -7.07 2.79
C SER A 50 2.05 -5.69 2.61
N VAL A 51 1.81 -4.80 3.58
CA VAL A 51 2.44 -3.47 3.64
C VAL A 51 3.21 -3.33 4.94
N CYS A 52 4.50 -3.04 4.82
CA CYS A 52 5.43 -2.83 5.92
C CYS A 52 6.02 -1.42 5.86
N MET A 53 6.05 -0.76 7.00
CA MET A 53 6.65 0.57 7.17
C MET A 53 7.71 0.46 8.26
N ASP A 54 8.91 0.97 7.96
CA ASP A 54 10.05 0.96 8.85
C ASP A 54 10.61 2.39 8.93
N LEU A 55 10.63 2.95 10.14
CA LEU A 55 11.19 4.27 10.42
C LEU A 55 12.45 4.07 11.24
N ASP A 56 13.59 4.43 10.67
CA ASP A 56 14.87 4.30 11.37
C ASP A 56 15.18 5.52 12.26
N ALA A 57 16.24 5.41 13.06
CA ALA A 57 16.67 6.46 13.99
C ALA A 57 17.15 7.77 13.30
N SER A 58 17.31 7.76 11.97
CA SER A 58 17.62 8.95 11.17
C SER A 58 16.37 9.60 10.56
N ASN A 59 15.19 9.17 10.99
CA ASN A 59 13.89 9.58 10.47
C ASN A 59 13.71 9.27 8.97
N VAL A 60 14.34 8.21 8.48
CA VAL A 60 14.10 7.72 7.12
C VAL A 60 12.97 6.69 7.17
N LEU A 61 11.84 7.03 6.55
CA LEU A 61 10.72 6.10 6.35
C LEU A 61 10.98 5.24 5.11
N ARG A 62 10.94 3.91 5.30
CA ARG A 62 10.94 2.92 4.22
C ARG A 62 9.58 2.26 4.17
N VAL A 63 9.01 2.19 2.97
CA VAL A 63 7.72 1.53 2.74
C VAL A 63 7.95 0.39 1.77
N PHE A 64 7.51 -0.79 2.16
CA PHE A 64 7.56 -2.02 1.37
C PHE A 64 6.14 -2.51 1.16
N ALA A 65 5.86 -3.01 -0.05
CA ALA A 65 4.62 -3.73 -0.32
C ALA A 65 4.90 -4.93 -1.22
N GLU A 66 4.21 -6.03 -0.94
CA GLU A 66 4.36 -7.30 -1.65
C GLU A 66 3.00 -7.99 -1.73
N ASP A 67 2.70 -8.60 -2.89
CA ASP A 67 1.62 -9.57 -3.00
C ASP A 67 2.09 -10.89 -2.38
N VAL A 68 1.39 -11.34 -1.35
CA VAL A 68 1.71 -12.57 -0.60
C VAL A 68 0.68 -13.67 -0.86
N SER A 69 -0.10 -13.51 -1.93
CA SER A 69 -1.06 -14.51 -2.40
C SER A 69 -0.33 -15.83 -2.75
N PRO A 70 -0.93 -17.00 -2.43
CA PRO A 70 -0.35 -18.31 -2.71
C PRO A 70 -0.34 -18.68 -4.21
#